data_AF-A0AA40T4B4-F1
#
_entry.id   AF-A0AA40T4B4-F1
#
_cell.length_a   1.000
_cell.length_b   1.000
_cell.length_c   1.000
_cell.angle_alpha   90.00
_cell.angle_beta   90.00
_cell.angle_gamma   90.00
#
_symmetry.space_group_name_H-M   'P 1'
#
loop_
_entity.id
_entity.type
_entity.pdbx_description
1 polymer ?
#
loop_
_entity_poly.entity_id
_entity_poly.type
_entity_poly.pdbx_seq_one_letter_code
_entity_poly.pdbx_strand_id
1 'polypeptide(L)'
;MMKIERDQGLDTLKAISIILVLFWHLQPVRFFTRNDNHALINFLNGLVETFNWQITLIAVPIFYIVSLYLFFQRARNKNYVKERMVKLCRIFIFWSVIQITFATIINSKFPDLSWEIIIGIEPVLPLVGDSVLYFIFNLIILIIFAYLYQNLNSKQKNLLSYIIVIFSLLLFELTVLPKFSVPYYYLRNFLIYIPIAFALVNYTNKILKFKFYYLAAYILFSVHDICLRHYNYSPGIYSRISVVFGALTLFCFIHPLKFKGNWFTQKLAKYSLGLFVLHKYWQYLFILLIINYPVSINIGIPFNILFLIISMLVGVSTVATIYLLKLTNLKQFVS
;
A
#
# COMPACT_ATOMS: atom_id res chain seq x y z
N MET A 1 22.18 -19.66 -19.32
CA MET A 1 21.68 -18.63 -18.38
C MET A 1 20.52 -19.22 -17.60
N MET A 2 20.69 -19.56 -16.32
CA MET A 2 19.66 -20.21 -15.51
C MET A 2 18.47 -19.24 -15.36
N LYS A 3 17.29 -19.61 -15.91
CA LYS A 3 16.07 -18.82 -15.71
C LYS A 3 15.79 -18.79 -14.20
N ILE A 4 15.93 -17.63 -13.57
CA ILE A 4 15.48 -17.44 -12.20
C ILE A 4 13.97 -17.71 -12.20
N GLU A 5 13.57 -18.81 -11.58
CA GLU A 5 12.18 -19.21 -11.49
C GLU A 5 11.42 -18.17 -10.65
N ARG A 6 10.26 -17.70 -11.14
CA ARG A 6 9.46 -16.70 -10.42
C ARG A 6 8.77 -17.37 -9.24
N ASP A 7 8.95 -16.79 -8.07
CA ASP A 7 8.22 -17.17 -6.87
C ASP A 7 6.74 -16.75 -6.97
N GLN A 8 5.86 -17.73 -7.20
CA GLN A 8 4.43 -17.48 -7.37
C GLN A 8 3.74 -17.02 -6.09
N GLY A 9 4.26 -17.38 -4.91
CA GLY A 9 3.72 -16.92 -3.62
C GLY A 9 3.94 -15.42 -3.47
N LEU A 10 5.15 -14.95 -3.76
CA LEU A 10 5.47 -13.52 -3.76
C LEU A 10 4.73 -12.73 -4.83
N ASP A 11 4.56 -13.30 -6.03
CA ASP A 11 3.74 -12.67 -7.08
C ASP A 11 2.27 -12.55 -6.65
N THR A 12 1.72 -13.58 -5.99
CA THR A 12 0.36 -13.56 -5.45
C THR A 12 0.19 -12.48 -4.39
N LEU A 13 1.15 -12.35 -3.46
CA LEU A 13 1.13 -11.29 -2.45
C LEU A 13 1.18 -9.89 -3.06
N LYS A 14 1.98 -9.67 -4.10
CA LYS A 14 2.01 -8.40 -4.83
C LYS A 14 0.70 -8.11 -5.54
N ALA A 15 0.10 -9.12 -6.17
CA ALA A 15 -1.19 -8.98 -6.85
C ALA A 15 -2.32 -8.64 -5.85
N ILE A 16 -2.37 -9.33 -4.71
CA ILE A 16 -3.33 -9.01 -3.64
C ILE A 16 -3.11 -7.59 -3.14
N SER A 17 -1.86 -7.20 -2.85
CA SER A 17 -1.52 -5.85 -2.40
C SER A 17 -2.02 -4.78 -3.39
N ILE A 18 -1.74 -4.91 -4.69
CA ILE A 18 -2.19 -3.90 -5.65
C ILE A 18 -3.72 -3.85 -5.80
N ILE A 19 -4.41 -4.99 -5.75
CA ILE A 19 -5.88 -5.04 -5.79
C ILE A 19 -6.47 -4.30 -4.58
N LEU A 20 -5.94 -4.57 -3.38
CA LEU A 20 -6.39 -3.94 -2.15
C LEU A 20 -6.12 -2.43 -2.14
N VAL A 21 -4.96 -1.98 -2.65
CA VAL A 21 -4.69 -0.54 -2.83
C VAL A 21 -5.74 0.10 -3.75
N LEU A 22 -6.03 -0.52 -4.89
CA LEU A 22 -7.01 0.01 -5.83
C LEU A 22 -8.40 0.06 -5.20
N PHE A 23 -8.78 -0.95 -4.41
CA PHE A 23 -10.05 -0.95 -3.69
C PHE A 23 -10.12 0.21 -2.67
N TRP A 24 -9.03 0.45 -1.93
CA TRP A 24 -8.93 1.56 -0.98
C TRP A 24 -9.08 2.94 -1.63
N HIS A 25 -8.40 3.17 -2.76
CA HIS A 25 -8.41 4.48 -3.42
C HIS A 25 -9.66 4.73 -4.28
N LEU A 26 -10.12 3.71 -5.02
CA LEU A 26 -11.25 3.86 -5.93
C LEU A 26 -12.58 3.73 -5.23
N GLN A 27 -12.63 2.97 -4.12
CA GLN A 27 -13.83 2.67 -3.34
C GLN A 27 -15.02 2.30 -4.25
N PRO A 28 -14.89 1.21 -5.04
CA PRO A 28 -15.87 0.84 -6.06
C PRO A 28 -17.26 0.53 -5.49
N VAL A 29 -17.32 0.21 -4.21
CA VAL A 29 -18.56 0.00 -3.46
C VAL A 29 -18.63 1.07 -2.39
N ARG A 30 -19.62 1.95 -2.50
CA ARG A 30 -20.01 2.92 -1.48
C ARG A 30 -21.52 2.92 -1.36
N PHE A 31 -22.03 3.12 -0.16
CA PHE A 31 -23.45 3.26 0.10
C PHE A 31 -23.70 4.66 0.66
N PHE A 32 -24.56 5.43 0.00
CA PHE A 32 -24.95 6.74 0.50
C PHE A 32 -26.19 6.60 1.38
N THR A 33 -26.02 6.92 2.66
CA THR A 33 -27.11 7.01 3.62
C THR A 33 -27.72 8.40 3.52
N ARG A 34 -28.78 8.54 2.71
CA ARG A 34 -29.67 9.70 2.83
C ARG A 34 -30.55 9.47 4.07
N ASN A 35 -31.05 10.54 4.71
CA ASN A 35 -31.74 10.60 6.02
C ASN A 35 -32.85 9.55 6.32
N ASP A 36 -33.14 8.63 5.41
CA ASP A 36 -34.11 7.56 5.57
C ASP A 36 -33.41 6.34 6.20
N ASN A 37 -33.80 6.01 7.44
CA ASN A 37 -33.26 4.98 8.33
C ASN A 37 -33.37 3.53 7.81
N HIS A 38 -32.86 3.21 6.63
CA HIS A 38 -32.78 1.83 6.17
C HIS A 38 -31.65 1.09 6.90
N ALA A 39 -32.00 0.37 7.97
CA ALA A 39 -31.06 -0.41 8.79
C ALA A 39 -30.12 -1.31 7.95
N LEU A 40 -30.64 -1.88 6.85
CA LEU A 40 -29.85 -2.69 5.91
C LEU A 40 -28.75 -1.86 5.21
N ILE A 41 -29.05 -0.65 4.74
CA ILE A 41 -28.07 0.21 4.06
C ILE A 41 -26.99 0.65 5.04
N ASN A 42 -27.37 1.03 6.25
CA ASN A 42 -26.41 1.38 7.32
C ASN A 42 -25.49 0.20 7.67
N PHE A 43 -26.06 -1.01 7.78
CA PHE A 43 -25.30 -2.22 8.02
C PHE A 43 -24.31 -2.51 6.89
N LEU A 44 -24.76 -2.46 5.63
CA LEU A 44 -23.90 -2.67 4.45
C LEU A 44 -22.80 -1.61 4.36
N ASN A 45 -23.09 -0.34 4.66
CA ASN A 45 -22.08 0.71 4.71
C ASN A 45 -21.03 0.42 5.79
N GLY A 46 -21.46 0.04 7.00
CA GLY A 46 -20.55 -0.33 8.09
C GLY A 46 -19.66 -1.54 7.76
N LEU A 47 -20.19 -2.52 7.01
CA LEU A 47 -19.40 -3.65 6.51
C LEU A 47 -18.33 -3.19 5.51
N VAL A 48 -18.68 -2.34 4.55
CA VAL A 48 -17.72 -1.79 3.57
C VAL A 48 -16.65 -0.95 4.24
N GLU A 49 -17.02 -0.08 5.17
CA GLU A 49 -16.07 0.71 5.95
C GLU A 49 -15.13 -0.18 6.77
N THR A 50 -15.66 -1.24 7.39
CA THR A 50 -14.86 -2.20 8.13
C THR A 50 -13.92 -2.98 7.22
N PHE A 51 -14.39 -3.43 6.05
CA PHE A 51 -13.55 -4.06 5.04
C PHE A 51 -12.42 -3.12 4.58
N ASN A 52 -12.73 -1.87 4.27
CA ASN A 52 -11.74 -0.88 3.86
C ASN A 52 -10.69 -0.70 4.96
N TRP A 53 -11.11 -0.49 6.20
CA TRP A 53 -10.18 -0.24 7.31
C TRP A 53 -9.37 -1.46 7.77
N GLN A 54 -9.96 -2.65 7.75
CA GLN A 54 -9.32 -3.85 8.31
C GLN A 54 -8.60 -4.68 7.26
N ILE A 55 -9.08 -4.70 6.01
CA ILE A 55 -8.53 -5.55 4.94
C ILE A 55 -7.70 -4.74 3.98
N THR A 56 -8.24 -3.65 3.41
CA THR A 56 -7.52 -2.94 2.33
C THR A 56 -6.23 -2.26 2.80
N LEU A 57 -6.19 -1.78 4.04
CA LEU A 57 -5.01 -1.13 4.63
C LEU A 57 -3.84 -2.10 4.94
N ILE A 58 -4.04 -3.42 4.83
CA ILE A 58 -2.95 -4.41 4.89
C ILE A 58 -2.04 -4.34 3.65
N ALA A 59 -2.54 -3.78 2.54
CA ALA A 59 -1.87 -3.81 1.25
C ALA A 59 -0.45 -3.23 1.26
N VAL A 60 -0.30 -2.06 1.86
CA VAL A 60 0.97 -1.33 1.97
C VAL A 60 1.99 -2.06 2.86
N PRO A 61 1.65 -2.47 4.10
CA PRO A 61 2.46 -3.36 4.90
C PRO A 61 2.98 -4.59 4.15
N ILE A 62 2.10 -5.27 3.40
CA ILE A 62 2.49 -6.41 2.57
C ILE A 62 3.49 -6.00 1.50
N PHE A 63 3.26 -4.87 0.82
CA PHE A 63 4.20 -4.35 -0.16
C PHE A 63 5.59 -4.13 0.44
N TYR A 64 5.67 -3.56 1.65
CA TYR A 64 6.95 -3.40 2.36
C TYR A 64 7.56 -4.72 2.79
N ILE A 65 6.78 -5.64 3.38
CA ILE A 65 7.26 -6.96 3.78
C ILE A 65 7.84 -7.70 2.57
N VAL A 66 7.11 -7.80 1.45
CA VAL A 66 7.60 -8.47 0.24
C VAL A 66 8.85 -7.78 -0.32
N SER A 67 8.86 -6.45 -0.34
CA SER A 67 10.01 -5.69 -0.82
C SER A 67 11.25 -5.93 0.03
N LEU A 68 11.14 -5.85 1.36
CA LEU A 68 12.22 -6.08 2.30
C LEU A 68 12.65 -7.55 2.35
N TYR A 69 11.70 -8.48 2.22
CA TYR A 69 11.98 -9.91 2.12
C TYR A 69 12.88 -10.21 0.92
N LEU A 70 12.50 -9.74 -0.27
CA LEU A 70 13.33 -9.83 -1.49
C LEU A 70 14.69 -9.15 -1.34
N PHE A 71 14.75 -8.06 -0.56
CA PHE A 71 16.01 -7.38 -0.27
C PHE A 71 16.92 -8.28 0.57
N PHE A 72 16.45 -8.76 1.72
CA PHE A 72 17.26 -9.57 2.64
C PHE A 72 17.73 -10.90 2.03
N GLN A 73 16.96 -11.49 1.11
CA GLN A 73 17.41 -12.66 0.34
C GLN A 73 18.70 -12.40 -0.48
N ARG A 74 18.94 -11.16 -0.90
CA ARG A 74 20.03 -10.77 -1.82
C ARG A 74 20.99 -9.73 -1.24
N ALA A 75 20.72 -9.24 -0.03
CA ALA A 75 21.43 -8.11 0.59
C ALA A 75 22.94 -8.35 0.80
N ARG A 76 23.39 -9.62 0.82
CA ARG A 76 24.83 -9.95 0.89
C ARG A 76 25.62 -9.47 -0.34
N ASN A 77 24.95 -9.32 -1.49
CA ASN A 77 25.58 -8.78 -2.69
C ASN A 77 25.49 -7.24 -2.69
N LYS A 78 26.62 -6.55 -2.47
CA LYS A 78 26.69 -5.08 -2.46
C LYS A 78 26.25 -4.46 -3.79
N ASN A 79 26.55 -5.09 -4.91
CA ASN A 79 26.15 -4.60 -6.24
C ASN A 79 24.62 -4.59 -6.36
N TYR A 80 23.96 -5.63 -5.86
CA TYR A 80 22.49 -5.69 -5.83
C TYR A 80 21.87 -4.54 -5.02
N VAL A 81 22.45 -4.21 -3.86
CA VAL A 81 21.96 -3.08 -3.03
C VAL A 81 22.06 -1.77 -3.81
N LYS A 82 23.21 -1.51 -4.43
CA LYS A 82 23.44 -0.31 -5.25
C LYS A 82 22.46 -0.25 -6.43
N GLU A 83 22.34 -1.33 -7.20
CA GLU A 83 21.42 -1.42 -8.34
C GLU A 83 19.97 -1.18 -7.94
N ARG A 84 19.54 -1.77 -6.81
CA ARG A 84 18.19 -1.61 -6.30
C ARG A 84 17.90 -0.17 -5.87
N MET A 85 18.83 0.45 -5.15
CA MET A 85 18.70 1.86 -4.74
C MET A 85 18.63 2.78 -5.95
N VAL A 86 19.52 2.61 -6.92
CA VAL A 86 19.49 3.39 -8.18
C VAL A 86 18.16 3.20 -8.91
N LYS A 87 17.65 1.96 -9.01
CA LYS A 87 16.34 1.69 -9.63
C LYS A 87 15.22 2.43 -8.89
N LEU A 88 15.15 2.33 -7.56
CA LEU A 88 14.10 2.98 -6.77
C LEU A 88 14.17 4.51 -6.86
N CYS A 89 15.37 5.10 -6.76
CA CYS A 89 15.54 6.55 -6.89
C CYS A 89 15.14 7.03 -8.30
N ARG A 90 15.52 6.31 -9.36
CA ARG A 90 15.11 6.65 -10.74
C ARG A 90 13.60 6.62 -10.91
N ILE A 91 12.93 5.59 -10.36
CA ILE A 91 11.47 5.49 -10.37
C ILE A 91 10.83 6.65 -9.60
N PHE A 92 11.33 6.92 -8.39
CA PHE A 92 10.82 8.00 -7.56
C PHE A 92 10.93 9.35 -8.28
N ILE A 93 12.13 9.72 -8.75
CA ILE A 93 12.36 10.98 -9.45
C ILE A 93 11.48 11.09 -10.70
N PHE A 94 11.40 10.04 -11.52
CA PHE A 94 10.58 10.04 -12.72
C PHE A 94 9.11 10.35 -12.42
N TRP A 95 8.52 9.65 -11.44
CA TRP A 95 7.12 9.87 -11.10
C TRP A 95 6.89 11.16 -10.32
N SER A 96 7.84 11.63 -9.52
CA SER A 96 7.76 12.93 -8.85
C SER A 96 7.72 14.06 -9.88
N VAL A 97 8.51 13.98 -10.95
CA VAL A 97 8.44 14.95 -12.06
C VAL A 97 7.06 14.91 -12.71
N ILE A 98 6.53 13.73 -13.03
CA ILE A 98 5.17 13.60 -13.60
C ILE A 98 4.12 14.20 -12.67
N GLN A 99 4.17 13.91 -11.37
CA GLN A 99 3.26 14.42 -10.36
C GLN A 99 3.29 15.95 -10.30
N ILE A 100 4.50 16.54 -10.25
CA ILE A 100 4.69 17.99 -10.22
C ILE A 100 4.18 18.63 -11.51
N THR A 101 4.51 18.08 -12.68
CA THR A 101 4.04 18.59 -13.97
C THR A 101 2.52 18.53 -14.06
N PHE A 102 1.91 17.39 -13.72
CA PHE A 102 0.46 17.21 -13.79
C PHE A 102 -0.27 18.16 -12.83
N ALA A 103 0.20 18.28 -11.59
CA ALA A 103 -0.37 19.22 -10.62
C ALA A 103 -0.17 20.69 -11.02
N THR A 104 0.96 21.03 -11.63
CA THR A 104 1.22 22.39 -12.14
C THR A 104 0.25 22.75 -13.26
N ILE A 105 -0.04 21.81 -14.17
CA ILE A 105 -1.03 22.01 -15.25
C ILE A 105 -2.42 22.26 -14.65
N ILE A 106 -2.83 21.43 -13.69
CA ILE A 106 -4.16 21.53 -13.07
C ILE A 106 -4.33 22.82 -12.26
N ASN A 107 -3.36 23.14 -11.41
CA ASN A 107 -3.46 24.26 -10.48
C ASN A 107 -2.99 25.57 -11.11
N SER A 108 -2.43 25.53 -12.33
CA SER A 108 -1.81 26.67 -13.01
C SER A 108 -0.75 27.40 -12.17
N LYS A 109 -0.17 26.70 -11.19
CA LYS A 109 0.85 27.20 -10.27
C LYS A 109 1.87 26.10 -10.00
N PHE A 110 3.16 26.45 -10.07
CA PHE A 110 4.23 25.56 -9.64
C PHE A 110 4.21 25.43 -8.11
N PRO A 111 4.34 24.22 -7.55
CA PRO A 111 4.24 24.03 -6.11
C PRO A 111 5.47 24.59 -5.39
N ASP A 112 5.25 25.20 -4.22
CA ASP A 112 6.31 25.81 -3.40
C ASP A 112 7.18 24.70 -2.77
N LEU A 113 8.51 24.83 -2.84
CA LEU A 113 9.40 23.78 -2.34
C LEU A 113 9.22 23.55 -0.83
N SER A 114 8.69 22.37 -0.49
CA SER A 114 8.45 21.93 0.88
C SER A 114 9.11 20.57 1.15
N TRP A 115 9.21 20.18 2.42
CA TRP A 115 9.65 18.83 2.78
C TRP A 115 8.66 17.78 2.25
N GLU A 116 7.38 18.11 2.23
CA GLU A 116 6.26 17.30 1.74
C GLU A 116 6.38 16.99 0.25
N ILE A 117 6.90 17.92 -0.56
CA ILE A 117 7.24 17.67 -1.97
C ILE A 117 8.42 16.71 -2.08
N ILE A 118 9.47 16.90 -1.27
CA ILE A 118 10.67 16.05 -1.29
C ILE A 118 10.32 14.60 -0.95
N ILE A 119 9.46 14.38 0.04
CA ILE A 119 9.01 13.04 0.43
C ILE A 119 7.91 12.51 -0.48
N GLY A 120 7.42 13.29 -1.46
CA GLY A 120 6.48 12.86 -2.49
C GLY A 120 5.04 12.69 -2.00
N ILE A 121 4.61 13.49 -1.02
CA ILE A 121 3.20 13.62 -0.60
C ILE A 121 2.53 14.73 -1.41
N GLU A 122 3.23 15.86 -1.52
CA GLU A 122 2.85 16.99 -2.32
C GLU A 122 3.51 16.92 -3.71
N PRO A 123 2.95 17.60 -4.72
CA PRO A 123 1.67 18.30 -4.69
C PRO A 123 0.48 17.34 -4.67
N VAL A 124 -0.55 17.72 -3.93
CA VAL A 124 -1.82 16.99 -3.86
C VAL A 124 -2.59 17.18 -5.16
N LEU A 125 -3.22 16.12 -5.67
CA LEU A 125 -4.18 16.25 -6.74
C LEU A 125 -5.54 16.60 -6.12
N PRO A 126 -6.20 17.70 -6.53
CA PRO A 126 -7.54 18.01 -6.05
C PRO A 126 -8.45 16.79 -6.23
N LEU A 127 -9.42 16.58 -5.34
CA LEU A 127 -10.43 15.50 -5.43
C LEU A 127 -9.94 14.06 -5.19
N VAL A 128 -8.67 13.73 -5.38
CA VAL A 128 -8.12 12.36 -5.18
C VAL A 128 -7.05 12.27 -4.09
N GLY A 129 -6.73 13.40 -3.46
CA GLY A 129 -5.88 13.50 -2.28
C GLY A 129 -4.39 13.28 -2.57
N ASP A 130 -3.66 12.97 -1.50
CA ASP A 130 -2.20 13.00 -1.45
C ASP A 130 -1.54 12.07 -2.46
N SER A 131 -0.33 12.41 -2.93
CA SER A 131 0.44 11.55 -3.82
C SER A 131 0.76 10.21 -3.17
N VAL A 132 0.85 9.14 -3.96
CA VAL A 132 1.26 7.80 -3.46
C VAL A 132 2.79 7.62 -3.45
N LEU A 133 3.55 8.61 -3.88
CA LEU A 133 5.01 8.48 -4.06
C LEU A 133 5.78 8.40 -2.74
N TYR A 134 5.20 8.89 -1.63
CA TYR A 134 5.80 8.73 -0.31
C TYR A 134 6.02 7.28 0.10
N PHE A 135 5.27 6.32 -0.46
CA PHE A 135 5.55 4.90 -0.22
C PHE A 135 6.87 4.45 -0.87
N ILE A 136 7.20 4.98 -2.04
CA ILE A 136 8.47 4.71 -2.72
C ILE A 136 9.61 5.40 -1.95
N PHE A 137 9.39 6.64 -1.51
CA PHE A 137 10.35 7.35 -0.66
C PHE A 137 10.63 6.58 0.64
N ASN A 138 9.58 6.19 1.37
CA ASN A 138 9.71 5.37 2.56
C ASN A 138 10.40 4.04 2.27
N LEU A 139 10.11 3.37 1.14
CA LEU A 139 10.81 2.15 0.75
C LEU A 139 12.32 2.39 0.55
N ILE A 140 12.71 3.49 -0.08
CA ILE A 140 14.13 3.88 -0.25
C ILE A 140 14.80 3.97 1.13
N ILE A 141 14.19 4.70 2.06
CA ILE A 141 14.74 4.88 3.41
C ILE A 141 14.75 3.56 4.20
N LEU A 142 13.70 2.75 4.09
CA LEU A 142 13.63 1.41 4.72
C LEU A 142 14.71 0.47 4.18
N ILE A 143 15.06 0.55 2.90
CA ILE A 143 16.15 -0.25 2.31
C ILE A 143 17.51 0.20 2.86
N ILE A 144 17.72 1.50 3.06
CA ILE A 144 18.93 2.02 3.72
C ILE A 144 19.02 1.47 5.14
N PHE A 145 17.95 1.58 5.94
CA PHE A 145 17.93 1.04 7.29
C PHE A 145 18.06 -0.49 7.33
N ALA A 146 17.44 -1.21 6.39
CA ALA A 146 17.60 -2.65 6.26
C ALA A 146 19.04 -3.05 5.92
N TYR A 147 19.74 -2.28 5.09
CA TYR A 147 21.15 -2.49 4.79
C TYR A 147 22.03 -2.28 6.03
N LEU A 148 21.81 -1.19 6.76
CA LEU A 148 22.52 -0.93 8.03
C LEU A 148 22.24 -2.05 9.05
N TYR A 149 20.97 -2.44 9.19
CA TYR A 149 20.53 -3.53 10.04
C TYR A 149 21.20 -4.87 9.67
N GLN A 150 21.33 -5.17 8.36
CA GLN A 150 21.98 -6.39 7.88
C GLN A 150 23.46 -6.49 8.26
N ASN A 151 24.15 -5.35 8.42
CA ASN A 151 25.58 -5.29 8.76
C ASN A 151 25.84 -5.42 10.27
N LEU A 152 24.81 -5.37 11.11
CA LEU A 152 24.94 -5.58 12.55
C LEU A 152 25.31 -7.03 12.89
N ASN A 153 25.97 -7.24 14.04
CA ASN A 153 26.20 -8.59 14.56
C ASN A 153 24.89 -9.22 15.10
N SER A 154 24.90 -10.52 15.40
CA SER A 154 23.69 -11.25 15.82
C SER A 154 23.06 -10.72 17.11
N LYS A 155 23.88 -10.35 18.11
CA LYS A 155 23.42 -9.79 19.38
C LYS A 155 22.73 -8.42 19.18
N GLN A 156 23.35 -7.54 18.40
CA GLN A 156 22.82 -6.21 18.06
C GLN A 156 21.52 -6.32 17.25
N LYS A 157 21.44 -7.24 16.28
CA LYS A 157 20.21 -7.49 15.51
C LYS A 157 19.04 -7.90 16.39
N ASN A 158 19.27 -8.84 17.31
CA ASN A 158 18.24 -9.29 18.23
C ASN A 158 17.77 -8.16 19.14
N LEU A 159 18.71 -7.44 19.77
CA LEU A 159 18.39 -6.31 20.63
C LEU A 159 17.58 -5.24 19.87
N LEU A 160 18.07 -4.83 18.70
CA LEU A 160 17.41 -3.82 17.89
C LEU A 160 16.04 -4.28 17.36
N SER A 161 15.88 -5.57 17.05
CA SER A 161 14.58 -6.14 16.70
C SER A 161 13.58 -5.98 17.83
N TYR A 162 13.96 -6.35 19.06
CA TYR A 162 13.07 -6.20 20.22
C TYR A 162 12.72 -4.74 20.46
N ILE A 163 13.70 -3.83 20.41
CA ILE A 163 13.47 -2.39 20.57
C ILE A 163 12.48 -1.88 19.53
N ILE A 164 12.74 -2.14 18.22
CA ILE A 164 11.88 -1.65 17.14
C ILE A 164 10.45 -2.20 17.28
N VAL A 165 10.31 -3.50 17.53
CA VAL A 165 8.99 -4.15 17.63
C VAL A 165 8.24 -3.62 18.85
N ILE A 166 8.82 -3.67 20.04
CA ILE A 166 8.15 -3.22 21.28
C ILE A 166 7.80 -1.74 21.18
N PHE A 167 8.75 -0.89 20.76
CA PHE A 167 8.51 0.54 20.60
C PHE A 167 7.39 0.83 19.59
N SER A 168 7.38 0.14 18.44
CA SER A 168 6.34 0.35 17.43
C SER A 168 4.95 -0.07 17.94
N LEU A 169 4.86 -1.23 18.60
CA LEU A 169 3.57 -1.71 19.15
C LEU A 169 3.05 -0.77 20.24
N LEU A 170 3.91 -0.32 21.15
CA LEU A 170 3.54 0.68 22.17
C LEU A 170 3.11 2.00 21.52
N LEU A 171 3.89 2.49 20.55
CA LEU A 171 3.55 3.71 19.83
C LEU A 171 2.19 3.61 19.14
N PHE A 172 1.85 2.45 18.57
CA PHE A 172 0.59 2.21 17.88
C PHE A 172 -0.60 2.28 18.84
N GLU A 173 -0.50 1.67 20.01
CA GLU A 173 -1.54 1.79 21.05
C GLU A 173 -1.66 3.23 21.59
N LEU A 174 -0.54 3.94 21.73
CA LEU A 174 -0.57 5.35 22.13
C LEU A 174 -1.29 6.23 21.10
N THR A 175 -1.42 5.82 19.83
CA THR A 175 -2.18 6.60 18.81
C THR A 175 -3.69 6.62 19.05
N VAL A 176 -4.19 5.79 19.97
CA VAL A 176 -5.58 5.81 20.40
C VAL A 176 -5.84 6.97 21.37
N LEU A 177 -4.80 7.48 22.04
CA LEU A 177 -4.96 8.56 23.01
C LEU A 177 -5.35 9.88 22.32
N PRO A 178 -6.29 10.63 22.89
CA PRO A 178 -6.64 11.95 22.38
C PRO A 178 -5.39 12.83 22.26
N LYS A 179 -5.23 13.53 21.12
CA LYS A 179 -4.09 14.41 20.76
C LYS A 179 -2.81 13.69 20.31
N PHE A 180 -2.73 12.36 20.36
CA PHE A 180 -1.56 11.65 19.87
C PHE A 180 -1.88 10.98 18.53
N SER A 181 -1.51 11.62 17.43
CA SER A 181 -1.69 11.05 16.08
C SER A 181 -0.35 10.93 15.38
N VAL A 182 -0.09 9.77 14.78
CA VAL A 182 1.04 9.61 13.86
C VAL A 182 0.53 9.76 12.43
N PRO A 183 1.03 10.76 11.67
CA PRO A 183 0.64 10.90 10.27
C PRO A 183 0.98 9.63 9.50
N TYR A 184 0.07 9.21 8.63
CA TYR A 184 0.12 7.88 8.00
C TYR A 184 1.38 7.68 7.13
N TYR A 185 1.94 8.77 6.60
CA TYR A 185 3.11 8.76 5.72
C TYR A 185 4.45 8.72 6.46
N TYR A 186 4.46 8.87 7.79
CA TYR A 186 5.70 8.90 8.55
C TYR A 186 6.39 7.52 8.54
N LEU A 187 7.70 7.54 8.39
CA LEU A 187 8.55 6.34 8.35
C LEU A 187 8.36 5.42 9.57
N ARG A 188 8.11 5.99 10.75
CA ARG A 188 7.95 5.24 12.01
C ARG A 188 6.81 4.21 11.97
N ASN A 189 5.82 4.39 11.08
CA ASN A 189 4.77 3.38 10.85
C ASN A 189 5.30 2.10 10.20
N PHE A 190 6.47 2.17 9.56
CA PHE A 190 6.96 1.11 8.69
C PHE A 190 8.29 0.50 9.15
N LEU A 191 8.95 1.07 10.16
CA LEU A 191 10.22 0.54 10.69
C LEU A 191 10.08 -0.89 11.24
N ILE A 192 8.92 -1.24 11.80
CA ILE A 192 8.63 -2.59 12.30
C ILE A 192 8.78 -3.68 11.23
N TYR A 193 8.60 -3.34 9.95
CA TYR A 193 8.70 -4.31 8.86
C TYR A 193 10.15 -4.75 8.56
N ILE A 194 11.16 -4.02 9.03
CA ILE A 194 12.57 -4.39 8.89
C ILE A 194 12.89 -5.69 9.65
N PRO A 195 12.75 -5.75 11.00
CA PRO A 195 13.01 -6.98 11.74
C PRO A 195 12.04 -8.11 11.35
N ILE A 196 10.79 -7.80 11.01
CA ILE A 196 9.82 -8.79 10.51
C ILE A 196 10.32 -9.46 9.23
N ALA A 197 10.67 -8.68 8.20
CA ALA A 197 11.13 -9.23 6.93
C ALA A 197 12.46 -9.98 7.09
N PHE A 198 13.36 -9.49 7.94
CA PHE A 198 14.59 -10.21 8.28
C PHE A 198 14.29 -11.57 8.92
N ALA A 199 13.36 -11.63 9.87
CA ALA A 199 12.97 -12.89 10.51
C ALA A 199 12.28 -13.85 9.53
N LEU A 200 11.47 -13.34 8.62
CA LEU A 200 10.84 -14.14 7.56
C LEU A 200 11.84 -14.78 6.61
N VAL A 201 13.00 -14.16 6.36
CA VAL A 201 14.07 -14.73 5.52
C VAL A 201 14.93 -15.73 6.30
N ASN A 202 15.33 -15.40 7.52
CA ASN A 202 16.34 -16.18 8.26
C ASN A 202 15.73 -17.27 9.16
N TYR A 203 14.45 -17.14 9.51
CA TYR A 203 13.75 -18.04 10.43
C TYR A 203 12.40 -18.50 9.87
N THR A 204 12.29 -18.64 8.54
CA THR A 204 11.05 -18.95 7.80
C THR A 204 10.24 -20.07 8.45
N ASN A 205 10.85 -21.22 8.70
CA ASN A 205 10.17 -22.38 9.28
C ASN A 205 9.65 -22.13 10.69
N LYS A 206 10.32 -21.27 11.48
CA LYS A 206 9.85 -20.90 12.83
C LYS A 206 8.65 -19.97 12.71
N ILE A 207 8.74 -18.93 11.87
CA ILE A 207 7.66 -17.94 11.70
C ILE A 207 6.39 -18.59 11.12
N LEU A 208 6.53 -19.44 10.10
CA LEU A 208 5.38 -20.10 9.47
C LEU A 208 4.60 -21.03 10.42
N LYS A 209 5.25 -21.60 11.44
CA LYS A 209 4.57 -22.42 12.47
C LYS A 209 3.55 -21.60 13.27
N PHE A 210 3.77 -20.30 13.42
CA PHE A 210 2.90 -19.42 14.20
C PHE A 210 1.80 -18.74 13.37
N LYS A 211 1.57 -19.14 12.10
CA LYS A 211 0.60 -18.49 11.20
C LYS A 211 -0.81 -18.33 11.80
N PHE A 212 -1.28 -19.31 12.58
CA PHE A 212 -2.60 -19.23 13.23
C PHE A 212 -2.61 -18.26 14.42
N TYR A 213 -1.49 -18.09 15.12
CA TYR A 213 -1.38 -17.07 16.17
C TYR A 213 -1.38 -15.66 15.58
N TYR A 214 -0.76 -15.45 14.42
CA TYR A 214 -0.86 -14.18 13.70
C TYR A 214 -2.29 -13.90 13.26
N LEU A 215 -3.02 -14.92 12.78
CA LEU A 215 -4.43 -14.78 12.42
C LEU A 215 -5.30 -14.45 13.65
N ALA A 216 -5.09 -15.15 14.76
CA ALA A 216 -5.81 -14.88 16.00
C ALA A 216 -5.53 -13.46 16.52
N ALA A 217 -4.27 -13.02 16.50
CA ALA A 217 -3.88 -11.66 16.85
C ALA A 217 -4.51 -10.64 15.90
N TYR A 218 -4.49 -10.89 14.59
CA TYR A 218 -5.14 -10.03 13.61
C TYR A 218 -6.63 -9.87 13.92
N ILE A 219 -7.37 -10.96 14.13
CA ILE A 219 -8.80 -10.92 14.47
C ILE A 219 -9.02 -10.15 15.77
N LEU A 220 -8.26 -10.45 16.82
CA LEU A 220 -8.39 -9.81 18.13
C LEU A 220 -8.16 -8.29 18.04
N PHE A 221 -7.07 -7.86 17.39
CA PHE A 221 -6.77 -6.44 17.25
C PHE A 221 -7.67 -5.74 16.22
N SER A 222 -8.23 -6.45 15.24
CA SER A 222 -9.27 -5.90 14.36
C SER A 222 -10.57 -5.66 15.10
N VAL A 223 -10.98 -6.56 16.01
CA VAL A 223 -12.13 -6.33 16.90
C VAL A 223 -11.84 -5.15 17.82
N HIS A 224 -10.64 -5.07 18.41
CA HIS A 224 -10.22 -3.93 19.21
C HIS A 224 -10.35 -2.60 18.44
N ASP A 225 -9.81 -2.51 17.22
CA ASP A 225 -9.95 -1.33 16.35
C ASP A 225 -11.42 -0.97 16.05
N ILE A 226 -12.28 -1.97 15.85
CA ILE A 226 -13.71 -1.75 15.59
C ILE A 226 -14.38 -1.18 16.85
N CYS A 227 -14.10 -1.75 18.03
CA CYS A 227 -14.60 -1.23 19.30
C CYS A 227 -14.13 0.20 19.55
N LEU A 228 -12.85 0.51 19.33
CA LEU A 228 -12.32 1.86 19.48
C LEU A 228 -13.03 2.87 18.59
N ARG A 229 -13.24 2.54 17.31
CA ARG A 229 -13.99 3.41 16.38
C ARG A 229 -15.44 3.58 16.77
N HIS A 230 -16.08 2.55 17.33
CA HIS A 230 -17.43 2.66 17.87
C HIS A 230 -17.52 3.68 19.01
N TYR A 231 -16.46 3.80 19.82
CA TYR A 231 -16.33 4.83 20.86
C TYR A 231 -15.69 6.15 20.37
N ASN A 232 -15.70 6.41 19.06
CA ASN A 232 -15.14 7.62 18.42
C ASN A 232 -13.63 7.83 18.60
N TYR A 233 -12.88 6.79 18.96
CA TYR A 233 -11.41 6.82 18.86
C TYR A 233 -10.99 6.48 17.43
N SER A 234 -10.12 7.30 16.85
CA SER A 234 -9.60 7.11 15.49
C SER A 234 -8.16 6.59 15.55
N PRO A 235 -7.94 5.25 15.56
CA PRO A 235 -6.58 4.73 15.52
C PRO A 235 -5.88 5.13 14.22
N GLY A 236 -4.54 5.22 14.24
CA GLY A 236 -3.77 5.62 13.06
C GLY A 236 -3.98 4.67 11.86
N ILE A 237 -3.93 5.18 10.62
CA ILE A 237 -4.19 4.37 9.41
C ILE A 237 -3.29 3.12 9.34
N TYR A 238 -1.97 3.34 9.45
CA TYR A 238 -0.95 2.28 9.43
C TYR A 238 -0.32 2.00 10.81
N SER A 239 -0.59 2.85 11.80
CA SER A 239 -0.09 2.76 13.17
C SER A 239 -0.96 1.84 14.02
N ARG A 240 -1.28 0.63 13.51
CA ARG A 240 -2.20 -0.32 14.15
C ARG A 240 -1.58 -1.69 14.24
N ILE A 241 -1.78 -2.34 15.39
CA ILE A 241 -1.31 -3.70 15.62
C ILE A 241 -2.03 -4.69 14.70
N SER A 242 -3.33 -4.48 14.46
CA SER A 242 -4.13 -5.26 13.50
C SER A 242 -3.49 -5.26 12.11
N VAL A 243 -3.02 -4.12 11.61
CA VAL A 243 -2.41 -3.97 10.30
C VAL A 243 -1.11 -4.77 10.19
N VAL A 244 -0.27 -4.76 11.24
CA VAL A 244 0.98 -5.54 11.30
C VAL A 244 0.68 -7.04 11.25
N PHE A 245 -0.23 -7.52 12.09
CA PHE A 245 -0.55 -8.94 12.14
C PHE A 245 -1.37 -9.41 10.93
N GLY A 246 -2.20 -8.55 10.35
CA GLY A 246 -2.91 -8.84 9.10
C GLY A 246 -1.93 -9.06 7.95
N ALA A 247 -0.89 -8.23 7.86
CA ALA A 247 0.17 -8.39 6.87
C ALA A 247 1.00 -9.66 7.12
N LEU A 248 1.40 -9.93 8.36
CA LEU A 248 2.10 -11.16 8.71
C LEU A 248 1.26 -12.41 8.41
N THR A 249 -0.03 -12.38 8.73
CA THR A 249 -0.98 -13.45 8.45
C THR A 249 -1.05 -13.72 6.96
N LEU A 250 -1.34 -12.69 6.16
CA LEU A 250 -1.46 -12.84 4.72
C LEU A 250 -0.15 -13.35 4.09
N PHE A 251 1.01 -12.85 4.53
CA PHE A 251 2.30 -13.37 4.09
C PHE A 251 2.46 -14.86 4.44
N CYS A 252 2.23 -15.25 5.70
CA CYS A 252 2.48 -16.61 6.18
C CYS A 252 1.51 -17.65 5.59
N PHE A 253 0.29 -17.24 5.23
CA PHE A 253 -0.66 -18.15 4.57
C PHE A 253 -0.40 -18.27 3.06
N ILE A 254 -0.02 -17.19 2.38
CA ILE A 254 0.09 -17.19 0.92
C ILE A 254 1.48 -17.62 0.44
N HIS A 255 2.56 -17.14 1.06
CA HIS A 255 3.93 -17.42 0.61
C HIS A 255 4.26 -18.92 0.49
N PRO A 256 3.88 -19.81 1.43
CA PRO A 256 4.21 -21.23 1.35
C PRO A 256 3.38 -22.00 0.31
N LEU A 257 2.29 -21.43 -0.20
CA LEU A 257 1.40 -22.12 -1.11
C LEU A 257 2.04 -22.22 -2.50
N LYS A 258 2.11 -23.45 -3.01
CA LYS A 258 2.57 -23.75 -4.36
C LYS A 258 1.43 -23.52 -5.34
N PHE A 259 1.15 -22.26 -5.66
CA PHE A 259 0.18 -21.93 -6.71
C PHE A 259 0.72 -22.32 -8.09
N LYS A 260 -0.12 -22.94 -8.92
CA LYS A 260 0.14 -22.99 -10.35
C LYS A 260 0.12 -21.54 -10.86
N GLY A 261 1.18 -21.14 -11.54
CA GLY A 261 1.35 -19.74 -11.96
C GLY A 261 0.20 -19.29 -12.87
N ASN A 262 -0.63 -18.36 -12.37
CA ASN A 262 -1.65 -17.72 -13.18
C ASN A 262 -1.03 -16.54 -13.93
N TRP A 263 -1.25 -16.49 -15.25
CA TRP A 263 -0.83 -15.39 -16.10
C TRP A 263 -1.30 -14.03 -15.56
N PHE A 264 -2.54 -13.95 -15.07
CA PHE A 264 -3.11 -12.72 -14.54
C PHE A 264 -2.35 -12.22 -13.31
N THR A 265 -2.11 -13.10 -12.33
CA THR A 265 -1.33 -12.80 -11.12
C THR A 265 0.08 -12.32 -11.47
N GLN A 266 0.75 -13.00 -12.40
CA GLN A 266 2.10 -12.62 -12.82
C GLN A 266 2.16 -11.26 -13.52
N LYS A 267 1.11 -10.90 -14.27
CA LYS A 267 0.97 -9.59 -14.92
C LYS A 267 0.72 -8.49 -13.90
N LEU A 268 -0.23 -8.69 -12.99
CA LEU A 268 -0.49 -7.74 -11.90
C LEU A 268 0.76 -7.52 -11.05
N ALA A 269 1.45 -8.59 -10.65
CA ALA A 269 2.67 -8.51 -9.86
C ALA A 269 3.82 -7.82 -10.60
N LYS A 270 3.91 -8.02 -11.92
CA LYS A 270 4.94 -7.36 -12.74
C LYS A 270 4.69 -5.87 -12.89
N TYR A 271 3.44 -5.47 -13.09
CA TYR A 271 3.09 -4.07 -13.35
C TYR A 271 2.48 -3.36 -12.14
N SER A 272 2.71 -3.90 -10.92
CA SER A 272 2.09 -3.40 -9.70
C SER A 272 2.44 -1.93 -9.45
N LEU A 273 3.68 -1.53 -9.73
CA LEU A 273 4.12 -0.14 -9.63
C LEU A 273 3.38 0.78 -10.61
N GLY A 274 3.27 0.38 -11.88
CA GLY A 274 2.53 1.15 -12.88
C GLY A 274 1.07 1.32 -12.47
N LEU A 275 0.42 0.24 -12.05
CA LEU A 275 -0.96 0.26 -11.54
C LEU A 275 -1.07 1.19 -10.32
N PHE A 276 -0.09 1.13 -9.43
CA PHE A 276 -0.04 1.90 -8.19
C PHE A 276 0.06 3.40 -8.42
N VAL A 277 0.88 3.84 -9.38
CA VAL A 277 1.07 5.29 -9.58
C VAL A 277 0.04 5.87 -10.56
N LEU A 278 -0.31 5.14 -11.62
CA LEU A 278 -1.14 5.68 -12.70
C LEU A 278 -2.64 5.80 -12.36
N HIS A 279 -3.17 4.96 -11.46
CA HIS A 279 -4.60 4.95 -11.19
C HIS A 279 -5.11 6.28 -10.65
N LYS A 280 -4.30 7.02 -9.88
CA LYS A 280 -4.69 8.32 -9.33
C LYS A 280 -4.89 9.39 -10.40
N TYR A 281 -4.05 9.42 -11.44
CA TYR A 281 -4.23 10.37 -12.54
C TYR A 281 -5.51 10.09 -13.32
N TRP A 282 -5.79 8.82 -13.62
CA TRP A 282 -7.04 8.45 -14.29
C TRP A 282 -8.26 8.69 -13.39
N GLN A 283 -8.17 8.38 -12.10
CA GLN A 283 -9.22 8.68 -11.13
C GLN A 283 -9.53 10.17 -11.11
N TYR A 284 -8.51 11.01 -11.07
CA TYR A 284 -8.65 12.46 -11.14
C TYR A 284 -9.38 12.91 -12.41
N LEU A 285 -8.90 12.44 -13.58
CA LEU A 285 -9.48 12.83 -14.87
C LEU A 285 -10.95 12.40 -14.99
N PHE A 286 -11.32 11.20 -14.55
CA PHE A 286 -12.72 10.75 -14.62
C PHE A 286 -13.63 11.48 -13.63
N ILE A 287 -13.14 11.81 -12.42
CA ILE A 287 -13.92 12.64 -11.48
C ILE A 287 -14.10 14.04 -12.08
N LEU A 288 -13.05 14.63 -12.64
CA LEU A 288 -13.11 15.95 -13.28
C LEU A 288 -14.08 15.97 -14.47
N LEU A 289 -14.11 14.91 -15.27
CA LEU A 289 -15.07 14.75 -16.37
C LEU A 289 -16.50 14.73 -15.85
N ILE A 290 -16.79 14.00 -14.77
CA ILE A 290 -18.13 13.91 -14.18
C ILE A 290 -18.58 15.26 -13.60
N ILE A 291 -17.67 16.00 -12.98
CA ILE A 291 -17.99 17.32 -12.39
C ILE A 291 -18.31 18.34 -13.49
N ASN A 292 -17.51 18.38 -14.57
CA ASN A 292 -17.65 19.39 -15.63
C ASN A 292 -18.71 19.04 -16.68
N TYR A 293 -18.90 17.75 -16.92
CA TYR A 293 -19.97 17.22 -17.73
C TYR A 293 -20.85 16.42 -16.79
N PRO A 294 -21.68 17.10 -15.98
CA PRO A 294 -22.69 16.40 -15.21
C PRO A 294 -23.57 15.72 -16.24
N VAL A 295 -23.27 14.45 -16.48
CA VAL A 295 -24.15 13.56 -17.22
C VAL A 295 -25.46 13.77 -16.50
N SER A 296 -26.47 14.29 -17.20
CA SER A 296 -27.83 14.27 -16.70
C SER A 296 -28.17 12.80 -16.58
N ILE A 297 -27.78 12.20 -15.45
CA ILE A 297 -28.15 10.86 -15.02
C ILE A 297 -29.63 10.99 -14.59
N ASN A 298 -30.46 11.42 -15.56
CA ASN A 298 -31.90 11.22 -15.62
C ASN A 298 -32.21 9.76 -15.95
N ILE A 299 -31.20 8.99 -16.34
CA ILE A 299 -31.21 7.53 -16.23
C ILE A 299 -31.09 7.28 -14.72
N GLY A 300 -32.12 6.79 -14.02
CA GLY A 300 -32.12 6.61 -12.56
C GLY A 300 -31.09 5.61 -12.02
N ILE A 301 -29.80 5.82 -12.30
CA ILE A 301 -28.66 5.02 -11.88
C ILE A 301 -28.29 5.48 -10.47
N PRO A 302 -28.41 4.59 -9.45
CA PRO A 302 -27.97 4.89 -8.11
C PRO A 302 -26.53 5.41 -8.09
N PHE A 303 -26.25 6.44 -7.29
CA PHE A 303 -24.92 7.05 -7.16
C PHE A 303 -23.83 6.02 -6.80
N ASN A 304 -24.19 4.90 -6.13
CA ASN A 304 -23.31 3.77 -5.84
C ASN A 304 -22.74 3.11 -7.12
N ILE A 305 -23.53 3.01 -8.19
CA ILE A 305 -23.11 2.42 -9.47
C ILE A 305 -22.10 3.32 -10.17
N LEU A 306 -22.17 4.64 -9.97
CA LEU A 306 -21.21 5.59 -10.53
C LEU A 306 -19.78 5.31 -10.05
N PHE A 307 -19.58 5.03 -8.76
CA PHE A 307 -18.26 4.67 -8.21
C PHE A 307 -17.72 3.38 -8.83
N LEU A 308 -18.58 2.39 -9.06
CA LEU A 308 -18.20 1.15 -9.73
C LEU A 308 -17.77 1.41 -11.18
N ILE A 309 -18.55 2.20 -11.93
CA ILE A 309 -18.23 2.57 -13.32
C ILE A 309 -16.90 3.35 -13.38
N ILE A 310 -16.71 4.37 -12.53
CA ILE A 310 -15.44 5.11 -12.45
C ILE A 310 -14.30 4.15 -12.15
N SER A 311 -14.46 3.25 -11.20
CA SER A 311 -13.40 2.30 -10.82
C SER A 311 -13.03 1.38 -11.98
N MET A 312 -14.01 0.91 -12.75
CA MET A 312 -13.77 0.10 -13.96
C MET A 312 -13.03 0.91 -15.02
N LEU A 313 -13.48 2.13 -15.32
CA LEU A 313 -12.84 3.01 -16.30
C LEU A 313 -11.40 3.35 -15.90
N VAL A 314 -11.17 3.69 -14.63
CA VAL A 314 -9.82 3.91 -14.09
C VAL A 314 -8.96 2.66 -14.28
N GLY A 315 -9.47 1.48 -13.93
CA GLY A 315 -8.75 0.22 -14.10
C GLY A 315 -8.35 -0.03 -15.55
N VAL A 316 -9.30 0.11 -16.48
CA VAL A 316 -9.09 -0.08 -17.92
C VAL A 316 -8.07 0.92 -18.47
N SER A 317 -8.24 2.22 -18.21
CA SER A 317 -7.33 3.27 -18.70
C SER A 317 -5.93 3.14 -18.11
N THR A 318 -5.83 2.71 -16.85
CA THR A 318 -4.55 2.43 -16.19
C THR A 318 -3.83 1.28 -16.88
N VAL A 319 -4.51 0.15 -17.12
CA VAL A 319 -3.95 -1.01 -17.82
C VAL A 319 -3.56 -0.65 -19.26
N ALA A 320 -4.39 0.10 -19.98
CA ALA A 320 -4.10 0.57 -21.32
C ALA A 320 -2.85 1.46 -21.35
N THR A 321 -2.71 2.38 -20.41
CA THR A 321 -1.53 3.26 -20.31
C THR A 321 -0.27 2.47 -19.99
N ILE A 322 -0.34 1.51 -19.07
CA ILE A 322 0.79 0.60 -18.80
C ILE A 322 1.18 -0.17 -20.05
N TYR A 323 0.20 -0.65 -20.82
CA TYR A 323 0.46 -1.34 -22.08
C TYR A 323 1.19 -0.44 -23.07
N LEU A 324 0.75 0.81 -23.25
CA LEU A 324 1.41 1.79 -24.12
C LEU A 324 2.84 2.11 -23.64
N LEU A 325 3.03 2.40 -22.35
CA LEU A 325 4.35 2.69 -21.76
C LEU A 325 5.31 1.50 -21.87
N LYS A 326 4.79 0.26 -21.82
CA LYS A 326 5.57 -0.95 -22.02
C LYS A 326 6.15 -1.07 -23.43
N LEU A 327 5.49 -0.48 -24.44
CA LEU A 327 5.96 -0.48 -25.82
C LEU A 327 7.11 0.52 -26.06
N THR A 328 7.42 1.38 -25.08
CA THR A 328 8.48 2.39 -25.18
C THR A 328 9.62 2.11 -24.19
N ASN A 329 10.64 2.99 -24.18
CA ASN A 329 11.71 2.97 -23.20
C ASN A 329 11.23 3.24 -21.76
N LEU A 330 9.98 3.68 -21.58
CA LEU A 330 9.37 3.97 -20.28
C LEU A 330 8.93 2.70 -19.52
N LYS A 331 9.01 1.51 -20.14
CA LYS A 331 8.67 0.21 -19.53
C LYS A 331 9.31 -0.02 -18.15
N GLN A 332 10.49 0.55 -17.92
CA GLN A 332 11.25 0.40 -16.67
C GLN A 332 10.63 1.14 -15.47
N PHE A 333 9.79 2.15 -15.73
CA PHE A 333 9.14 2.96 -14.70
C PHE A 333 7.77 2.41 -14.28
N VAL A 334 7.23 1.44 -15.02
CA VAL A 334 5.95 0.78 -14.75
C VAL A 334 6.10 -0.70 -14.34
N SER A 335 7.33 -1.25 -14.31
CA SER A 335 7.61 -2.69 -14.14
C SER A 335 8.63 -3.09 -13.06
#